data_AF-A0A950EDE5-F1
#
_entry.id   AF-A0A950EDE5-F1
#
_cell.length_a   1.000
_cell.length_b   1.000
_cell.length_c   1.000
_cell.angle_alpha   90.00
_cell.angle_beta   90.00
_cell.angle_gamma   90.00
#
_symmetry.space_group_name_H-M   'P 1'
#
loop_
_entity.id
_entity.type
_entity.pdbx_description
1 polymer ?
#
loop_
_entity_poly.entity_id
_entity_poly.type
_entity_poly.pdbx_seq_one_letter_code
_entity_poly.pdbx_strand_id
1 'polypeptide(L)'
;MRWHLGVLGNVLILAGCASPYAEVSHVHPHLTGVPGVGLLAASEQALTRAIHEEHATPLVALADCLTALQEASRELERNPTNATAVRDYNFGIARIFQIIHDAKLDPWSAPLTVPSPAGDFTLMHKPDPRPEWNPALFEFTPADEFDVGGKYVTERTTRSGIGAPIVAVEREPKNRREDFAPSRIYYCVTVVAHFEGRRCVLSFEDPLASETVRFDGQTVPLAADFTVPLAVMLQQSDPQKYEFARLLNPEKYARTAAIERL
;
A
#
# COMPACT_ATOMS: atom_id res chain seq x y z
N MET A 1 4.16 -24.91 69.73
CA MET A 1 5.44 -25.49 69.27
C MET A 1 5.14 -26.37 68.06
N ARG A 2 5.59 -25.97 66.85
CA ARG A 2 5.78 -26.80 65.63
C ARG A 2 4.56 -27.41 64.94
N TRP A 3 4.36 -27.39 63.62
CA TRP A 3 4.78 -26.64 62.42
C TRP A 3 3.88 -27.27 61.31
N HIS A 4 3.07 -26.51 60.57
CA HIS A 4 2.43 -27.02 59.35
C HIS A 4 3.12 -26.38 58.13
N LEU A 5 3.80 -27.22 57.35
CA LEU A 5 4.31 -26.90 56.03
C LEU A 5 3.13 -26.61 55.09
N GLY A 6 2.98 -25.35 54.69
CA GLY A 6 2.18 -24.97 53.53
C GLY A 6 2.96 -25.27 52.26
N VAL A 7 2.47 -26.20 51.45
CA VAL A 7 2.99 -26.45 50.09
C VAL A 7 2.48 -25.30 49.20
N LEU A 8 3.38 -24.38 48.87
CA LEU A 8 3.19 -23.38 47.82
C LEU A 8 3.29 -24.08 46.46
N GLY A 9 2.15 -24.32 45.83
CA GLY A 9 2.08 -24.71 44.43
C GLY A 9 2.43 -23.50 43.55
N ASN A 10 3.67 -23.44 43.08
CA ASN A 10 4.06 -22.54 41.99
C ASN A 10 3.39 -23.01 40.70
N VAL A 11 2.34 -22.30 40.29
CA VAL A 11 1.84 -22.37 38.90
C VAL A 11 2.84 -21.61 38.05
N LEU A 12 3.75 -22.34 37.38
CA LEU A 12 4.51 -21.81 36.26
C LEU A 12 3.52 -21.59 35.10
N ILE A 13 3.09 -20.34 34.92
CA ILE A 13 2.47 -19.92 33.66
C ILE A 13 3.61 -19.85 32.63
N LEU A 14 3.79 -20.91 31.86
CA LEU A 14 4.60 -20.88 30.65
C LEU A 14 3.88 -19.99 29.63
N ALA A 15 4.11 -18.68 29.73
CA ALA A 15 3.85 -17.76 28.63
C ALA A 15 4.91 -18.06 27.55
N GLY A 16 4.67 -19.08 26.75
CA GLY A 16 5.34 -19.20 25.46
C GLY A 16 4.91 -18.00 24.63
N CYS A 17 5.78 -17.01 24.46
CA CYS A 17 5.57 -15.94 23.50
C CYS A 17 5.56 -16.58 22.11
N ALA A 18 4.42 -17.07 21.67
CA ALA A 18 4.25 -17.49 20.29
C ALA A 18 4.27 -16.21 19.46
N SER A 19 5.36 -15.98 18.73
CA SER A 19 5.48 -14.86 17.80
C SER A 19 4.32 -14.92 16.79
N PRO A 20 3.69 -13.77 16.48
CA PRO A 20 2.58 -13.74 15.53
C PRO A 20 3.04 -14.19 14.13
N TYR A 21 2.09 -14.61 13.31
CA TYR A 21 2.36 -15.08 11.94
C TYR A 21 2.92 -13.99 11.05
N ALA A 22 2.40 -12.78 11.20
CA ALA A 22 2.97 -11.55 10.69
C ALA A 22 2.79 -10.44 11.73
N GLU A 23 3.72 -9.51 11.75
CA GLU A 23 3.66 -8.26 12.48
C GLU A 23 3.83 -7.14 11.45
N VAL A 24 2.90 -6.18 11.47
CA VAL A 24 2.97 -5.00 10.62
C VAL A 24 2.94 -3.79 11.53
N SER A 25 3.83 -2.84 11.24
CA SER A 25 3.88 -1.54 11.90
C SER A 25 3.95 -0.43 10.86
N HIS A 26 3.37 0.72 11.19
CA HIS A 26 3.40 1.89 10.33
C HIS A 26 4.69 2.67 10.53
N VAL A 27 5.31 3.08 9.43
CA VAL A 27 6.49 3.94 9.39
C VAL A 27 6.19 5.19 8.56
N HIS A 28 6.88 6.28 8.85
CA HIS A 28 6.84 7.47 8.01
C HIS A 28 7.91 7.35 6.93
N PRO A 29 7.54 7.24 5.65
CA PRO A 29 8.53 6.99 4.61
C PRO A 29 9.31 8.26 4.29
N HIS A 30 10.60 8.07 3.99
CA HIS A 30 11.47 9.13 3.53
C HIS A 30 12.12 8.73 2.21
N LEU A 31 12.34 9.70 1.34
CA LEU A 31 13.05 9.47 0.10
C LEU A 31 14.52 9.16 0.41
N THR A 32 15.00 7.99 -0.01
CA THR A 32 16.35 7.49 0.29
C THR A 32 17.15 7.22 -0.98
N GLY A 33 18.47 7.16 -0.89
CA GLY A 33 19.37 6.88 -2.03
C GLY A 33 20.05 8.13 -2.59
N VAL A 34 20.66 7.99 -3.77
CA VAL A 34 21.46 9.06 -4.38
C VAL A 34 20.55 10.22 -4.81
N PRO A 35 20.82 11.46 -4.38
CA PRO A 35 20.01 12.62 -4.80
C PRO A 35 20.05 12.83 -6.30
N GLY A 36 18.94 13.31 -6.85
CA GLY A 36 18.83 13.73 -8.23
C GLY A 36 19.64 14.98 -8.53
N VAL A 37 19.67 15.34 -9.81
CA VAL A 37 20.31 16.57 -10.31
C VAL A 37 19.29 17.41 -11.06
N GLY A 38 19.52 18.73 -11.11
CA GLY A 38 18.66 19.66 -11.84
C GLY A 38 17.21 19.59 -11.37
N LEU A 39 16.29 19.32 -12.30
CA LEU A 39 14.84 19.26 -12.02
C LEU A 39 14.46 18.12 -11.06
N LEU A 40 15.18 16.99 -11.07
CA LEU A 40 14.93 15.92 -10.12
C LEU A 40 15.25 16.37 -8.69
N ALA A 41 16.37 17.06 -8.46
CA ALA A 41 16.71 17.59 -7.13
C ALA A 41 15.62 18.56 -6.60
N ALA A 42 15.07 19.41 -7.47
CA ALA A 42 13.94 20.28 -7.10
C ALA A 42 12.66 19.48 -6.80
N SER A 43 12.44 18.38 -7.51
CA SER A 43 11.32 17.45 -7.30
C SER A 43 11.43 16.74 -5.95
N GLU A 44 12.62 16.27 -5.57
CA GLU A 44 12.89 15.67 -4.27
C GLU A 44 12.61 16.64 -3.10
N GLN A 45 12.94 17.93 -3.29
CA GLN A 45 12.64 18.97 -2.30
C GLN A 45 11.13 19.22 -2.17
N ALA A 46 10.40 19.21 -3.29
CA ALA A 46 8.94 19.32 -3.28
C ALA A 46 8.29 18.12 -2.57
N LEU A 47 8.75 16.90 -2.86
CA LEU A 47 8.30 15.68 -2.17
C LEU A 47 8.57 15.73 -0.67
N THR A 48 9.76 16.18 -0.27
CA THR A 48 10.12 16.34 1.14
C THR A 48 9.21 17.35 1.83
N ARG A 49 8.90 18.47 1.17
CA ARG A 49 7.99 19.49 1.70
C ARG A 49 6.57 18.96 1.84
N ALA A 50 6.07 18.25 0.83
CA ALA A 50 4.74 17.66 0.84
C ALA A 50 4.52 16.77 2.08
N ILE A 51 5.49 15.93 2.44
CA ILE A 51 5.43 15.09 3.63
C ILE A 51 5.30 15.90 4.92
N HIS A 52 5.96 17.06 5.01
CA HIS A 52 5.89 17.89 6.22
C HIS A 52 4.59 18.69 6.31
N GLU A 53 3.98 19.02 5.16
CA GLU A 53 2.84 19.93 5.08
C GLU A 53 1.51 19.20 4.83
N GLU A 54 1.51 17.88 4.60
CA GLU A 54 0.33 17.11 4.18
C GLU A 54 -0.88 17.26 5.12
N HIS A 55 -0.67 17.30 6.43
CA HIS A 55 -1.77 17.48 7.39
C HIS A 55 -2.29 18.92 7.45
N ALA A 56 -1.41 19.91 7.24
CA ALA A 56 -1.78 21.33 7.37
C ALA A 56 -2.44 21.86 6.09
N THR A 57 -1.89 21.48 4.92
CA THR A 57 -2.29 21.97 3.61
C THR A 57 -2.26 20.81 2.59
N PRO A 58 -3.18 19.84 2.69
CA PRO A 58 -3.14 18.60 1.90
C PRO A 58 -3.19 18.83 0.39
N LEU A 59 -3.97 19.80 -0.10
CA LEU A 59 -4.02 20.10 -1.54
C LEU A 59 -2.73 20.74 -2.06
N VAL A 60 -1.99 21.48 -1.22
CA VAL A 60 -0.68 22.04 -1.58
C VAL A 60 0.35 20.92 -1.63
N ALA A 61 0.39 20.06 -0.61
CA ALA A 61 1.24 18.88 -0.59
C ALA A 61 0.97 17.95 -1.80
N LEU A 62 -0.31 17.76 -2.15
CA LEU A 62 -0.71 16.98 -3.31
C LEU A 62 -0.24 17.61 -4.62
N ALA A 63 -0.30 18.94 -4.74
CA ALA A 63 0.21 19.67 -5.90
C ALA A 63 1.74 19.54 -6.04
N ASP A 64 2.47 19.57 -4.92
CA ASP A 64 3.92 19.37 -4.87
C ASP A 64 4.29 17.95 -5.32
N CYS A 65 3.58 16.92 -4.82
CA CYS A 65 3.76 15.54 -5.27
C CYS A 65 3.45 15.36 -6.77
N LEU A 66 2.35 15.92 -7.27
CA LEU A 66 1.98 15.83 -8.69
C LEU A 66 2.99 16.54 -9.60
N THR A 67 3.54 17.67 -9.15
CA THR A 67 4.58 18.40 -9.88
C THR A 67 5.86 17.57 -9.94
N ALA A 68 6.33 17.07 -8.80
CA ALA A 68 7.52 16.21 -8.73
C ALA A 68 7.36 14.93 -9.56
N LEU A 69 6.19 14.29 -9.48
CA LEU A 69 5.87 13.09 -10.23
C LEU A 69 5.86 13.34 -11.75
N GLN A 70 5.34 14.50 -12.18
CA GLN A 70 5.36 14.90 -13.59
C GLN A 70 6.79 15.11 -14.11
N GLU A 71 7.67 15.75 -13.34
CA GLU A 71 9.07 15.91 -13.75
C GLU A 71 9.81 14.58 -13.80
N ALA A 72 9.58 13.69 -12.82
CA ALA A 72 10.14 12.34 -12.83
C ALA A 72 9.62 11.53 -14.03
N SER A 73 8.33 11.65 -14.38
CA SER A 73 7.74 11.06 -15.58
C SER A 73 8.47 11.52 -16.85
N ARG A 74 8.66 12.83 -17.04
CA ARG A 74 9.37 13.38 -18.21
C ARG A 74 10.82 12.90 -18.32
N GLU A 75 11.48 12.69 -17.19
CA GLU A 75 12.83 12.12 -17.20
C GLU A 75 12.80 10.63 -17.60
N LEU A 76 11.79 9.87 -17.16
CA LEU A 76 11.59 8.48 -17.56
C LEU A 76 11.20 8.32 -19.04
N GLU A 77 10.47 9.28 -19.62
CA GLU A 77 10.19 9.34 -21.06
C GLU A 77 11.50 9.42 -21.87
N ARG A 78 12.47 10.20 -21.38
CA ARG A 78 13.80 10.36 -22.02
C ARG A 78 14.73 9.19 -21.74
N ASN A 79 14.69 8.68 -20.51
CA ASN A 79 15.52 7.58 -20.05
C ASN A 79 14.73 6.68 -19.09
N PRO A 80 14.10 5.61 -19.60
CA PRO A 80 13.24 4.71 -18.81
C PRO A 80 14.00 3.93 -17.73
N THR A 81 15.33 3.91 -17.81
CA THR A 81 16.21 3.19 -16.88
C THR A 81 16.88 4.09 -15.85
N ASN A 82 16.54 5.39 -15.82
CA ASN A 82 17.08 6.32 -14.83
C ASN A 82 16.59 5.95 -13.43
N ALA A 83 17.47 5.33 -12.63
CA ALA A 83 17.12 4.81 -11.31
C ALA A 83 16.63 5.87 -10.33
N THR A 84 17.20 7.08 -10.37
CA THR A 84 16.74 8.22 -9.54
C THR A 84 15.33 8.62 -9.95
N ALA A 85 15.07 8.75 -11.26
CA ALA A 85 13.73 9.11 -11.74
C ALA A 85 12.68 8.03 -11.41
N VAL A 86 13.01 6.75 -11.54
CA VAL A 86 12.12 5.63 -11.15
C VAL A 86 11.78 5.73 -9.66
N ARG A 87 12.79 5.95 -8.81
CA ARG A 87 12.58 6.08 -7.37
C ARG A 87 11.66 7.27 -7.05
N ASP A 88 11.96 8.45 -7.58
CA ASP A 88 11.21 9.68 -7.29
C ASP A 88 9.77 9.58 -7.81
N TYR A 89 9.59 8.95 -8.97
CA TYR A 89 8.29 8.64 -9.55
C TYR A 89 7.48 7.71 -8.63
N ASN A 90 8.04 6.56 -8.24
CA ASN A 90 7.35 5.60 -7.39
C ASN A 90 7.00 6.22 -6.02
N PHE A 91 7.95 6.97 -5.44
CA PHE A 91 7.73 7.66 -4.17
C PHE A 91 6.66 8.75 -4.28
N GLY A 92 6.65 9.52 -5.38
CA GLY A 92 5.62 10.53 -5.64
C GLY A 92 4.22 9.95 -5.70
N ILE A 93 4.03 8.80 -6.36
CA ILE A 93 2.73 8.10 -6.37
C ILE A 93 2.35 7.64 -4.96
N ALA A 94 3.28 7.04 -4.21
CA ALA A 94 3.02 6.59 -2.84
C ALA A 94 2.52 7.76 -1.96
N ARG A 95 3.20 8.91 -1.99
CA ARG A 95 2.81 10.09 -1.21
C ARG A 95 1.47 10.69 -1.66
N ILE A 96 1.13 10.66 -2.96
CA ILE A 96 -0.21 11.03 -3.44
C ILE A 96 -1.29 10.19 -2.74
N PHE A 97 -1.08 8.87 -2.67
CA PHE A 97 -2.03 7.96 -2.02
C PHE A 97 -2.11 8.16 -0.51
N GLN A 98 -0.98 8.41 0.15
CA GLN A 98 -0.95 8.80 1.58
C GLN A 98 -1.82 10.04 1.83
N ILE A 99 -1.59 11.11 1.06
CA ILE A 99 -2.35 12.37 1.21
C ILE A 99 -3.84 12.17 0.93
N ILE A 100 -4.19 11.42 -0.12
CA ILE A 100 -5.60 11.10 -0.42
C ILE A 100 -6.26 10.37 0.75
N HIS A 101 -5.57 9.39 1.33
CA HIS A 101 -6.04 8.61 2.47
C HIS A 101 -6.26 9.52 3.69
N ASP A 102 -5.22 10.23 4.12
CA ASP A 102 -5.21 11.02 5.35
C ASP A 102 -6.19 12.20 5.29
N ALA A 103 -6.24 12.90 4.15
CA ALA A 103 -7.16 14.02 3.94
C ALA A 103 -8.56 13.57 3.50
N LYS A 104 -8.81 12.25 3.38
CA LYS A 104 -10.10 11.66 2.98
C LYS A 104 -10.64 12.23 1.67
N LEU A 105 -9.75 12.41 0.70
CA LEU A 105 -10.09 12.87 -0.64
C LEU A 105 -10.70 11.72 -1.45
N ASP A 106 -11.51 12.05 -2.46
CA ASP A 106 -12.19 11.04 -3.29
C ASP A 106 -12.02 11.35 -4.80
N PRO A 107 -10.83 11.05 -5.37
CA PRO A 107 -10.62 11.11 -6.82
C PRO A 107 -11.21 9.88 -7.56
N TRP A 108 -11.89 8.98 -6.84
CA TRP A 108 -12.43 7.73 -7.38
C TRP A 108 -13.84 7.94 -7.90
N SER A 109 -14.67 8.67 -7.15
CA SER A 109 -16.04 8.99 -7.56
C SER A 109 -16.11 10.08 -8.64
N ALA A 110 -15.16 11.00 -8.65
CA ALA A 110 -15.06 12.06 -9.66
C ALA A 110 -13.60 12.56 -9.79
N PRO A 111 -13.19 13.10 -10.95
CA PRO A 111 -11.87 13.74 -11.08
C PRO A 111 -11.67 14.84 -10.03
N LEU A 112 -10.51 14.83 -9.38
CA LEU A 112 -10.12 15.81 -8.38
C LEU A 112 -9.27 16.92 -9.03
N THR A 113 -9.73 18.16 -8.93
CA THR A 113 -8.92 19.33 -9.31
C THR A 113 -7.98 19.70 -8.16
N VAL A 114 -6.69 19.81 -8.46
CA VAL A 114 -5.63 20.15 -7.50
C VAL A 114 -4.96 21.44 -7.93
N PRO A 115 -5.19 22.57 -7.22
CA PRO A 115 -4.60 23.85 -7.57
C PRO A 115 -3.07 23.84 -7.48
N SER A 116 -2.39 24.45 -8.45
CA SER A 116 -0.93 24.58 -8.46
C SER A 116 -0.52 25.94 -9.04
N PRO A 117 0.59 26.56 -8.58
CA PRO A 117 1.06 27.85 -9.10
C PRO A 117 1.27 27.90 -10.62
N ALA A 118 1.55 26.74 -11.24
CA ALA A 118 1.79 26.62 -12.67
C ALA A 118 0.57 26.07 -13.46
N GLY A 119 -0.61 26.08 -12.84
CA GLY A 119 -1.88 25.63 -13.41
C GLY A 119 -2.40 24.35 -12.76
N ASP A 120 -3.72 24.27 -12.61
CA ASP A 120 -4.38 23.19 -11.88
C ASP A 120 -4.13 21.82 -12.52
N PHE A 121 -3.88 20.82 -11.68
CA PHE A 121 -3.89 19.42 -12.10
C PHE A 121 -5.32 18.87 -12.04
N THR A 122 -5.61 17.89 -12.90
CA THR A 122 -6.78 17.02 -12.76
C THR A 122 -6.29 15.62 -12.47
N LEU A 123 -6.55 15.12 -11.26
CA LEU A 123 -6.23 13.77 -10.83
C LEU A 123 -7.45 12.86 -11.00
N MET A 124 -7.27 11.74 -11.69
CA MET A 124 -8.34 10.75 -11.89
C MET A 124 -7.75 9.36 -12.05
N HIS A 125 -8.60 8.34 -12.06
CA HIS A 125 -8.21 6.98 -12.41
C HIS A 125 -8.69 6.60 -13.81
N LYS A 126 -8.00 5.64 -14.42
CA LYS A 126 -8.43 4.95 -15.62
C LYS A 126 -9.47 3.90 -15.24
N PRO A 127 -10.67 3.90 -15.84
CA PRO A 127 -11.66 2.84 -15.59
C PRO A 127 -11.12 1.46 -15.97
N ASP A 128 -11.33 0.46 -15.11
CA ASP A 128 -11.07 -0.94 -15.40
C ASP A 128 -12.36 -1.59 -15.96
N PRO A 129 -12.27 -2.45 -16.99
CA PRO A 129 -13.44 -3.19 -17.49
C PRO A 129 -14.06 -4.14 -16.46
N ARG A 130 -13.31 -4.55 -15.43
CA ARG A 130 -13.77 -5.39 -14.31
C ARG A 130 -14.39 -4.50 -13.23
N PRO A 131 -15.70 -4.57 -12.98
CA PRO A 131 -16.37 -3.72 -12.00
C PRO A 131 -15.82 -3.87 -10.57
N GLU A 132 -15.32 -5.05 -10.22
CA GLU A 132 -14.71 -5.37 -8.92
C GLU A 132 -13.35 -4.70 -8.71
N TRP A 133 -12.72 -4.17 -9.77
CA TRP A 133 -11.49 -3.37 -9.72
C TRP A 133 -11.74 -1.87 -9.56
N ASN A 134 -13.00 -1.47 -9.33
CA ASN A 134 -13.33 -0.07 -9.10
C ASN A 134 -12.61 0.47 -7.84
N PRO A 135 -11.72 1.48 -7.96
CA PRO A 135 -10.96 2.00 -6.83
C PRO A 135 -11.82 2.53 -5.68
N ALA A 136 -13.06 2.96 -5.95
CA ALA A 136 -13.99 3.43 -4.92
C ALA A 136 -14.40 2.33 -3.92
N LEU A 137 -14.18 1.05 -4.25
CA LEU A 137 -14.46 -0.09 -3.38
C LEU A 137 -13.33 -0.37 -2.38
N PHE A 138 -12.19 0.31 -2.47
CA PHE A 138 -10.99 -0.02 -1.68
C PHE A 138 -10.52 1.15 -0.81
N GLU A 139 -9.84 0.80 0.26
CA GLU A 139 -8.91 1.66 0.98
C GLU A 139 -7.50 1.31 0.51
N PHE A 140 -6.71 2.34 0.27
CA PHE A 140 -5.37 2.20 -0.27
C PHE A 140 -4.35 2.73 0.73
N THR A 141 -3.31 1.94 0.97
CA THR A 141 -2.15 2.35 1.77
C THR A 141 -0.88 1.95 1.03
N PRO A 142 0.05 2.89 0.75
CA PRO A 142 1.33 2.58 0.15
C PRO A 142 2.10 1.48 0.88
N ALA A 143 2.73 0.57 0.14
CA ALA A 143 3.48 -0.52 0.75
C ALA A 143 4.74 -0.04 1.51
N ASP A 144 5.27 1.14 1.19
CA ASP A 144 6.44 1.73 1.85
C ASP A 144 6.13 2.35 3.22
N GLU A 145 4.85 2.50 3.58
CA GLU A 145 4.40 2.91 4.91
C GLU A 145 4.39 1.76 5.93
N PHE A 146 4.71 0.54 5.49
CA PHE A 146 4.73 -0.64 6.35
C PHE A 146 6.15 -1.17 6.53
N ASP A 147 6.49 -1.40 7.80
CA ASP A 147 7.54 -2.33 8.18
C ASP A 147 6.89 -3.66 8.60
N VAL A 148 7.45 -4.77 8.11
CA VAL A 148 6.83 -6.09 8.19
C VAL A 148 7.81 -7.13 8.70
N GLY A 149 7.34 -7.98 9.60
CA GLY A 149 8.11 -9.06 10.21
C GLY A 149 7.22 -10.19 10.73
N GLY A 150 7.78 -11.08 11.54
CA GLY A 150 7.04 -12.17 12.19
C GLY A 150 7.49 -13.56 11.72
N LYS A 151 6.77 -14.59 12.17
CA LYS A 151 7.19 -15.98 11.98
C LYS A 151 7.24 -16.41 10.51
N TYR A 152 6.31 -15.93 9.69
CA TYR A 152 6.20 -16.28 8.27
C TYR A 152 6.56 -15.15 7.32
N VAL A 153 7.00 -14.00 7.84
CA VAL A 153 7.41 -12.83 7.08
C VAL A 153 8.84 -12.48 7.51
N THR A 154 9.80 -13.21 6.97
CA THR A 154 11.22 -13.04 7.34
C THR A 154 12.01 -12.26 6.31
N GLU A 155 11.52 -12.19 5.07
CA GLU A 155 12.17 -11.48 3.96
C GLU A 155 11.14 -10.71 3.13
N ARG A 156 11.50 -9.49 2.71
CA ARG A 156 10.66 -8.64 1.86
C ARG A 156 10.97 -8.90 0.38
N THR A 157 10.11 -9.67 -0.26
CA THR A 157 10.16 -9.96 -1.70
C THR A 157 9.50 -8.83 -2.50
N THR A 158 10.32 -8.12 -3.26
CA THR A 158 9.89 -7.03 -4.16
C THR A 158 10.41 -7.23 -5.57
N ARG A 159 9.76 -6.59 -6.54
CA ARG A 159 10.25 -6.47 -7.92
C ARG A 159 10.49 -5.00 -8.21
N SER A 160 11.71 -4.67 -8.66
CA SER A 160 12.03 -3.32 -9.13
C SER A 160 11.33 -3.02 -10.45
N GLY A 161 10.86 -1.78 -10.62
CA GLY A 161 10.17 -1.34 -11.83
C GLY A 161 9.50 0.01 -11.64
N ILE A 162 8.68 0.40 -12.62
CA ILE A 162 7.86 1.61 -12.58
C ILE A 162 6.55 1.33 -11.82
N GLY A 163 6.12 2.29 -11.01
CA GLY A 163 4.87 2.29 -10.26
C GLY A 163 5.07 2.13 -8.76
N ALA A 164 4.08 2.57 -7.98
CA ALA A 164 4.08 2.38 -6.53
C ALA A 164 3.29 1.12 -6.17
N PRO A 165 3.88 0.15 -5.46
CA PRO A 165 3.11 -0.92 -4.84
C PRO A 165 2.23 -0.37 -3.72
N ILE A 166 0.94 -0.67 -3.78
CA ILE A 166 -0.09 -0.22 -2.84
C ILE A 166 -0.84 -1.44 -2.31
N VAL A 167 -1.07 -1.46 -1.00
CA VAL A 167 -1.99 -2.41 -0.36
C VAL A 167 -3.41 -1.89 -0.58
N ALA A 168 -4.24 -2.65 -1.30
CA ALA A 168 -5.64 -2.35 -1.49
C ALA A 168 -6.49 -3.28 -0.61
N VAL A 169 -7.24 -2.70 0.32
CA VAL A 169 -8.14 -3.44 1.23
C VAL A 169 -9.58 -3.11 0.86
N GLU A 170 -10.38 -4.12 0.55
CA GLU A 170 -11.81 -3.92 0.23
C GLU A 170 -12.52 -3.24 1.41
N ARG A 171 -13.25 -2.16 1.13
CA ARG A 171 -14.13 -1.50 2.10
C ARG A 171 -15.28 -2.43 2.44
N GLU A 172 -15.62 -2.52 3.73
CA GLU A 172 -16.77 -3.33 4.14
C GLU A 172 -18.07 -2.80 3.51
N PRO A 173 -18.83 -3.63 2.77
CA PRO A 173 -20.11 -3.21 2.23
C PRO A 173 -21.10 -3.01 3.38
N LYS A 174 -21.82 -1.88 3.37
CA LYS A 174 -22.79 -1.49 4.43
C LYS A 174 -23.88 -2.53 4.74
N ASN A 175 -24.08 -3.53 3.87
CA ASN A 175 -25.12 -4.56 3.98
C ASN A 175 -24.60 -5.99 3.77
N ARG A 176 -23.47 -6.39 4.38
CA ARG A 176 -23.01 -7.79 4.34
C ARG A 176 -23.83 -8.67 5.30
N ARG A 177 -25.05 -9.02 4.89
CA ARG A 177 -25.79 -10.18 5.42
C ARG A 177 -25.59 -11.32 4.44
N GLU A 178 -24.53 -12.13 4.60
CA GLU A 178 -24.43 -13.52 4.12
C GLU A 178 -23.07 -14.13 4.51
N ASP A 179 -23.11 -15.22 5.29
CA ASP A 179 -22.05 -15.81 6.13
C ASP A 179 -20.92 -16.58 5.39
N PHE A 180 -20.47 -16.15 4.20
CA PHE A 180 -19.56 -16.99 3.40
C PHE A 180 -18.41 -16.28 2.65
N ALA A 181 -18.27 -14.96 2.72
CA ALA A 181 -17.14 -14.25 2.09
C ALA A 181 -16.01 -13.96 3.11
N PRO A 182 -14.73 -13.95 2.70
CA PRO A 182 -13.65 -13.39 3.52
C PRO A 182 -14.04 -12.00 4.04
N SER A 183 -13.58 -11.67 5.25
CA SER A 183 -13.99 -10.42 5.91
C SER A 183 -13.59 -9.19 5.10
N ARG A 184 -12.45 -9.23 4.39
CA ARG A 184 -11.93 -8.20 3.48
C ARG A 184 -11.03 -8.86 2.43
N ILE A 185 -11.10 -8.43 1.17
CA ILE A 185 -10.15 -8.87 0.14
C ILE A 185 -8.94 -7.94 0.17
N TYR A 186 -7.74 -8.53 0.16
CA TYR A 186 -6.46 -7.82 0.13
C TYR A 186 -5.82 -8.04 -1.24
N TYR A 187 -5.64 -6.96 -2.01
CA TYR A 187 -4.95 -7.02 -3.30
C TYR A 187 -3.59 -6.34 -3.21
N CYS A 188 -2.60 -6.98 -3.83
CA CYS A 188 -1.38 -6.31 -4.26
C CYS A 188 -1.68 -5.59 -5.57
N VAL A 189 -1.67 -4.25 -5.58
CA VAL A 189 -1.79 -3.48 -6.82
C VAL A 189 -0.57 -2.60 -6.98
N THR A 190 -0.15 -2.36 -8.23
CA THR A 190 0.87 -1.37 -8.53
C THR A 190 0.24 -0.23 -9.30
N VAL A 191 0.34 0.98 -8.76
CA VAL A 191 -0.24 2.17 -9.38
C VAL A 191 0.78 2.84 -10.28
N VAL A 192 0.38 3.11 -11.52
CA VAL A 192 1.16 3.83 -12.52
C VAL A 192 0.39 5.09 -12.94
N ALA A 193 1.05 6.24 -12.90
CA ALA A 193 0.51 7.53 -13.32
C ALA A 193 0.92 7.89 -14.75
N HIS A 194 -0.06 8.29 -15.56
CA HIS A 194 0.15 8.80 -16.91
C HIS A 194 -0.26 10.28 -17.00
N PHE A 195 0.58 11.11 -17.61
CA PHE A 195 0.30 12.53 -17.79
C PHE A 195 -0.11 12.87 -19.22
N GLU A 196 -1.25 13.56 -19.34
CA GLU A 196 -1.67 14.27 -20.55
C GLU A 196 -1.69 15.77 -20.21
N GLY A 197 -0.55 16.45 -20.36
CA GLY A 197 -0.39 17.81 -19.85
C GLY A 197 -0.58 17.84 -18.33
N ARG A 198 -1.57 18.57 -17.83
CA ARG A 198 -1.89 18.66 -16.38
C ARG A 198 -2.90 17.61 -15.90
N ARG A 199 -3.33 16.71 -16.78
CA ARG A 199 -4.19 15.59 -16.41
C ARG A 199 -3.33 14.41 -15.97
N CYS A 200 -3.44 14.00 -14.71
CA CYS A 200 -2.80 12.82 -14.15
C CYS A 200 -3.82 11.68 -14.08
N VAL A 201 -3.60 10.63 -14.85
CA VAL A 201 -4.46 9.44 -14.92
C VAL A 201 -3.75 8.27 -14.25
N LEU A 202 -4.29 7.82 -13.12
CA LEU A 202 -3.80 6.66 -12.37
C LEU A 202 -4.36 5.37 -12.96
N SER A 203 -3.50 4.39 -13.21
CA SER A 203 -3.85 3.03 -13.60
C SER A 203 -3.47 2.06 -12.48
N PHE A 204 -4.35 1.11 -12.20
CA PHE A 204 -4.17 0.10 -11.16
C PHE A 204 -3.81 -1.21 -11.86
N GLU A 205 -2.53 -1.57 -11.82
CA GLU A 205 -2.00 -2.75 -12.48
C GLU A 205 -1.93 -3.93 -11.51
N ASP A 206 -2.19 -5.13 -12.02
CA ASP A 206 -2.03 -6.40 -11.29
C ASP A 206 -0.60 -6.93 -11.50
N PRO A 207 0.30 -6.81 -10.50
CA PRO A 207 1.68 -7.25 -10.65
C PRO A 207 1.84 -8.77 -10.69
N LEU A 208 0.80 -9.55 -10.36
CA LEU A 208 0.76 -11.01 -10.48
C LEU A 208 0.27 -11.45 -11.86
N ALA A 209 -0.58 -10.65 -12.51
CA ALA A 209 -1.03 -10.92 -13.88
C ALA A 209 -0.01 -10.47 -14.93
N SER A 210 0.75 -9.41 -14.66
CA SER A 210 1.78 -8.90 -15.57
C SER A 210 3.05 -8.47 -14.82
N GLU A 211 4.20 -8.78 -15.42
CA GLU A 211 5.50 -8.34 -14.92
C GLU A 211 5.97 -7.01 -15.52
N THR A 212 5.24 -6.51 -16.53
CA THR A 212 5.60 -5.31 -17.29
C THR A 212 4.39 -4.41 -17.52
N VAL A 213 4.66 -3.13 -17.80
CA VAL A 213 3.64 -2.13 -18.13
C VAL A 213 4.08 -1.32 -19.35
N ARG A 214 3.11 -0.78 -20.08
CA ARG A 214 3.38 0.21 -21.12
C ARG A 214 3.49 1.59 -20.48
N PHE A 215 4.68 2.18 -20.52
CA PHE A 215 4.96 3.51 -20.03
C PHE A 215 5.57 4.34 -21.16
N ASP A 216 4.88 5.43 -21.54
CA ASP A 216 5.24 6.31 -22.66
C ASP A 216 5.66 5.56 -23.96
N GLY A 217 4.82 4.61 -24.38
CA GLY A 217 5.05 3.81 -25.59
C GLY A 217 6.11 2.71 -25.45
N GLN A 218 6.78 2.59 -24.30
CA GLN A 218 7.79 1.58 -24.03
C GLN A 218 7.27 0.51 -23.07
N THR A 219 7.77 -0.72 -23.20
CA THR A 219 7.48 -1.80 -22.24
C THR A 219 8.60 -1.86 -21.22
N VAL A 220 8.26 -1.66 -19.95
CA VAL A 220 9.20 -1.58 -18.82
C VAL A 220 8.76 -2.50 -17.69
N PRO A 221 9.67 -2.93 -16.80
CA PRO A 221 9.31 -3.70 -15.62
C PRO A 221 8.30 -2.95 -14.74
N LEU A 222 7.27 -3.66 -14.28
CA LEU A 222 6.30 -3.16 -13.32
C LEU A 222 6.82 -3.42 -11.91
N ALA A 223 6.83 -2.40 -11.05
CA ALA A 223 7.18 -2.58 -9.64
C ALA A 223 6.23 -3.56 -8.95
N ALA A 224 6.65 -4.16 -7.84
CA ALA A 224 5.75 -4.95 -6.99
C ALA A 224 6.30 -5.10 -5.57
N ASP A 225 5.39 -5.25 -4.61
CA ASP A 225 5.68 -5.73 -3.26
C ASP A 225 4.74 -6.88 -2.93
N PHE A 226 5.28 -8.10 -2.90
CA PHE A 226 4.49 -9.31 -2.66
C PHE A 226 4.39 -9.66 -1.17
N THR A 227 5.12 -8.96 -0.31
CA THR A 227 5.25 -9.30 1.11
C THR A 227 4.33 -8.48 1.96
N VAL A 228 4.26 -7.17 1.72
CA VAL A 228 3.47 -6.27 2.56
C VAL A 228 1.97 -6.58 2.50
N PRO A 229 1.33 -6.75 1.33
CA PRO A 229 -0.08 -7.12 1.28
C PRO A 229 -0.39 -8.44 2.00
N LEU A 230 0.51 -9.44 1.88
CA LEU A 230 0.41 -10.72 2.58
C LEU A 230 0.52 -10.53 4.10
N ALA A 231 1.47 -9.72 4.57
CA ALA A 231 1.67 -9.45 6.00
C ALA A 231 0.47 -8.72 6.61
N VAL A 232 -0.07 -7.72 5.91
CA VAL A 232 -1.28 -6.98 6.33
C VAL A 232 -2.48 -7.92 6.42
N MET A 233 -2.68 -8.77 5.40
CA MET A 233 -3.73 -9.80 5.41
C MET A 233 -3.58 -10.75 6.60
N LEU A 234 -2.37 -11.27 6.86
CA LEU A 234 -2.12 -12.19 7.97
C LEU A 234 -2.35 -11.54 9.35
N GLN A 235 -1.94 -10.29 9.53
CA GLN A 235 -2.15 -9.59 10.80
C GLN A 235 -3.63 -9.25 11.04
N GLN A 236 -4.35 -8.78 10.01
CA GLN A 236 -5.76 -8.40 10.14
C GLN A 236 -6.70 -9.62 10.25
N SER A 237 -6.37 -10.75 9.60
CA SER A 237 -7.16 -11.99 9.69
C SER A 237 -6.90 -12.81 10.97
N ASP A 238 -5.75 -12.58 11.64
CA ASP A 238 -5.29 -13.29 12.85
C ASP A 238 -5.60 -14.81 12.83
N PRO A 239 -5.01 -15.58 11.88
CA PRO A 239 -5.33 -16.99 11.72
C PRO A 239 -4.98 -17.81 12.97
N GLN A 240 -3.88 -17.45 13.63
CA GLN A 240 -3.31 -18.14 14.79
C GLN A 240 -4.31 -18.24 15.95
N LYS A 241 -5.08 -17.18 16.21
CA LYS A 241 -6.12 -17.17 17.25
C LYS A 241 -7.19 -18.24 17.05
N TYR A 242 -7.44 -18.67 15.82
CA TYR A 242 -8.49 -19.62 15.49
C TYR A 242 -7.98 -21.02 15.15
N GLU A 243 -6.67 -21.27 15.13
CA GLU A 243 -6.11 -22.56 14.69
C GLU A 243 -6.55 -23.74 15.53
N PHE A 244 -6.40 -23.67 16.86
CA PHE A 244 -6.81 -24.76 17.74
C PHE A 244 -8.33 -24.96 17.70
N ALA A 245 -9.11 -23.88 17.60
CA ALA A 245 -10.55 -23.96 17.49
C ALA A 245 -11.00 -24.61 16.17
N ARG A 246 -10.30 -24.32 15.06
CA ARG A 246 -10.49 -24.90 13.72
C ARG A 246 -10.14 -26.38 13.67
N LEU A 247 -9.06 -26.80 14.32
CA LEU A 247 -8.66 -28.21 14.40
C LEU A 247 -9.65 -29.04 15.22
N LEU A 248 -10.19 -28.48 16.31
CA LEU A 248 -11.10 -29.19 17.21
C LEU A 248 -12.56 -29.20 16.72
N ASN A 249 -12.99 -28.19 15.97
CA ASN A 249 -14.35 -28.11 15.41
C ASN A 249 -14.34 -27.66 13.94
N PRO A 250 -13.78 -28.47 13.02
CA PRO A 250 -13.62 -28.08 11.63
C PRO A 250 -14.94 -27.71 10.96
N GLU A 251 -16.05 -28.41 11.25
CA GLU A 251 -17.38 -28.09 10.69
C GLU A 251 -17.91 -26.72 11.15
N LYS A 252 -17.60 -26.29 12.38
CA LYS A 252 -18.03 -25.00 12.92
C LYS A 252 -17.28 -23.82 12.31
N TYR A 253 -16.03 -24.05 11.91
CA TYR A 253 -15.15 -23.02 11.35
C TYR A 253 -14.87 -23.19 9.86
N ALA A 254 -15.46 -24.19 9.21
CA ALA A 254 -15.39 -24.39 7.75
C ALA A 254 -15.85 -23.14 6.98
N ARG A 255 -16.75 -22.34 7.58
CA ARG A 255 -17.27 -21.08 7.02
C ARG A 255 -16.31 -19.88 7.13
N THR A 256 -15.23 -19.97 7.92
CA THR A 256 -14.21 -18.89 8.04
C THR A 256 -12.88 -19.25 7.41
N ALA A 257 -12.75 -20.46 6.84
CA ALA A 257 -11.62 -20.85 6.01
C ALA A 257 -11.76 -20.21 4.62
N ALA A 258 -11.39 -18.94 4.50
CA ALA A 258 -11.30 -18.27 3.20
C ALA A 258 -9.91 -18.50 2.61
N ILE A 259 -9.87 -18.86 1.32
CA ILE A 259 -8.65 -18.74 0.51
C ILE A 259 -8.63 -17.29 0.05
N GLU A 260 -7.72 -16.50 0.62
CA GLU A 260 -7.46 -15.15 0.18
C GLU A 260 -6.57 -15.22 -1.07
N ARG A 261 -7.01 -14.56 -2.14
CA ARG A 261 -6.20 -14.40 -3.34
C ARG A 261 -5.37 -13.13 -3.16
N LEU A 262 -4.05 -13.30 -3.08
CA LEU A 262 -3.08 -12.21 -3.19
C LEU A 262 -2.95 -11.76 -4.63
#